data_AF-G8JG03-F1
#
_entry.id   AF-G8JG03-F1
#
_cell.length_a   1.000
_cell.length_b   1.000
_cell.length_c   1.000
_cell.angle_alpha   90.00
_cell.angle_beta   90.00
_cell.angle_gamma   90.00
#
_symmetry.space_group_name_H-M   'P 1'
#
loop_
_entity.id
_entity.type
_entity.pdbx_description
1 polymer ?
#
loop_
_entity_poly.entity_id
_entity_poly.type
_entity_poly.pdbx_seq_one_letter_code
_entity_poly.pdbx_strand_id
1 'polypeptide(L)'
;FLSSYNISPRMLNCRCSSLETEMTRKAASRTKSSDNYLFCPESLGVLKEEGLLHFQEHWANGEPVIVRNALDNTPGLSWEPMVMWRALCENVNSTASSQMSQVKAIDCLANCEVEINTRHFFEGYSKGRTYENFWPEMLKLKDWPPSDKFEDL
;
A
#
# COMPACT_ATOMS: atom_id res chain seq x y z
N PHE A 1 -7.57 8.55 26.14
CA PHE A 1 -7.36 7.14 26.54
C PHE A 1 -5.91 6.78 26.28
N LEU A 2 -5.02 7.14 27.20
CA LEU A 2 -3.61 6.72 27.17
C LEU A 2 -3.49 5.61 28.21
N SER A 3 -3.40 4.37 27.75
CA SER A 3 -3.04 3.26 28.62
C SER A 3 -1.55 3.38 28.91
N SER A 4 -1.23 3.72 30.16
CA SER A 4 0.12 3.67 30.71
C SER A 4 0.53 2.22 30.88
N TYR A 5 1.15 1.64 29.86
CA TYR A 5 1.82 0.34 29.98
C TYR A 5 3.17 0.54 30.66
N ASN A 6 3.37 -0.14 31.78
CA ASN A 6 4.65 -0.24 32.47
C ASN A 6 5.65 -0.93 31.53
N ILE A 7 6.54 -0.15 30.91
CA ILE A 7 7.70 -0.67 30.18
C ILE A 7 8.69 -1.18 31.24
N SER A 8 8.56 -2.46 31.59
CA SER A 8 9.64 -3.17 32.27
C SER A 8 10.82 -3.24 31.31
N PRO A 9 12.05 -2.84 31.71
CA PRO A 9 13.21 -2.88 30.84
C PRO A 9 13.75 -4.31 30.79
N ARG A 10 12.96 -5.23 30.25
CA ARG A 10 13.54 -6.39 29.59
C ARG A 10 13.85 -5.92 28.18
N MET A 11 15.11 -5.55 27.93
CA MET A 11 15.69 -5.70 26.61
C MET A 11 15.55 -7.18 26.21
N LEU A 12 14.38 -7.53 25.71
CA LEU A 12 14.20 -8.74 24.93
C LEU A 12 14.90 -8.41 23.63
N ASN A 13 16.17 -8.81 23.50
CA ASN A 13 16.81 -8.85 22.20
C ASN A 13 15.96 -9.76 21.32
N CYS A 14 15.01 -9.19 20.56
CA CYS A 14 14.28 -9.97 19.59
C CYS A 14 15.22 -10.22 18.41
N ARG A 15 15.96 -11.32 18.50
CA ARG A 15 16.44 -11.95 17.27
C ARG A 15 15.23 -12.69 16.73
N CYS A 16 14.66 -12.23 15.63
CA CYS A 16 13.93 -13.10 14.72
C CYS A 16 14.87 -14.28 14.41
N SER A 17 14.77 -15.33 15.21
CA SER A 17 15.61 -16.50 15.02
C SER A 17 15.22 -17.09 13.68
N SER A 18 16.17 -17.70 12.98
CA SER A 18 15.90 -18.46 11.75
C SER A 18 14.93 -19.64 11.95
N LEU A 19 14.35 -19.80 13.15
CA LEU A 19 13.33 -20.77 13.52
C LEU A 19 11.90 -20.19 13.48
N GLU A 20 11.73 -18.86 13.46
CA GLU A 20 10.45 -18.18 13.16
C GLU A 20 10.33 -17.88 11.66
N THR A 21 10.56 -18.91 10.82
CA THR A 21 10.57 -18.77 9.36
C THR A 21 9.23 -18.27 8.80
N GLU A 22 8.13 -18.43 9.54
CA GLU A 22 6.79 -18.00 9.11
C GLU A 22 6.56 -16.48 9.19
N MET A 23 7.30 -15.80 10.07
CA MET A 23 7.14 -14.35 10.32
C MET A 23 8.28 -13.52 9.75
N THR A 24 9.10 -14.07 8.86
CA THR A 24 10.20 -13.34 8.23
C THR A 24 10.16 -13.46 6.71
N ARG A 25 10.62 -12.41 6.00
CA ARG A 25 10.73 -12.41 4.54
C ARG A 25 12.12 -11.98 4.12
N LYS A 26 12.75 -12.80 3.26
CA LYS A 26 14.05 -12.47 2.68
C LYS A 26 13.92 -11.24 1.78
N ALA A 27 14.65 -10.18 2.11
CA ALA A 27 14.70 -8.93 1.36
C ALA A 27 16.02 -8.75 0.59
N ALA A 28 17.10 -9.44 1.01
CA ALA A 28 18.40 -9.37 0.36
C ALA A 28 19.20 -10.70 0.46
N SER A 29 20.34 -10.77 -0.23
CA SER A 29 21.28 -11.92 -0.17
C SER A 29 22.73 -11.43 -0.02
N ARG A 30 22.98 -10.57 0.98
CA ARG A 30 24.30 -10.01 1.27
C ARG A 30 25.10 -10.99 2.14
N THR A 31 26.36 -11.26 1.77
CA THR A 31 27.23 -12.20 2.51
C THR A 31 27.85 -11.61 3.77
N LYS A 32 27.91 -10.28 3.89
CA LYS A 32 28.58 -9.56 4.99
C LYS A 32 27.62 -8.90 5.98
N SER A 33 26.32 -9.17 5.87
CA SER A 33 25.30 -8.54 6.71
C SER A 33 24.24 -9.56 7.12
N SER A 34 23.70 -9.39 8.32
CA SER A 34 22.64 -10.24 8.88
C SER A 34 21.22 -9.68 8.68
N ASP A 35 21.10 -8.49 8.09
CA ASP A 35 19.83 -7.77 7.81
C ASP A 35 19.10 -8.25 6.54
N ASN A 36 19.38 -9.47 6.09
CA ASN A 36 18.81 -10.01 4.85
C ASN A 36 17.31 -10.34 4.95
N TYR A 37 16.74 -10.30 6.15
CA TYR A 37 15.38 -10.70 6.46
C TYR A 37 14.67 -9.56 7.17
N LEU A 38 13.43 -9.31 6.74
CA LEU A 38 12.53 -8.36 7.39
C LEU A 38 11.48 -9.12 8.19
N PHE A 39 11.06 -8.53 9.30
CA PHE A 39 9.86 -8.98 9.99
C PHE A 39 8.65 -8.85 9.06
N CYS A 40 7.93 -9.96 8.91
CA CYS A 40 6.92 -10.16 7.90
C CYS A 40 5.67 -10.90 8.42
N PRO A 41 5.01 -10.40 9.48
CA PRO A 41 3.86 -11.06 10.10
C PRO A 41 2.62 -11.03 9.19
N GLU A 42 1.65 -11.88 9.49
CA GLU A 42 0.29 -11.73 8.96
C GLU A 42 -0.45 -10.61 9.70
N SER A 43 -1.34 -9.93 9.00
CA SER A 43 -2.13 -8.81 9.53
C SER A 43 -2.90 -9.13 10.81
N LEU A 44 -3.59 -10.28 10.85
CA LEU A 44 -4.27 -10.78 12.05
C LEU A 44 -3.30 -11.17 13.17
N GLY A 45 -2.07 -11.53 12.83
CA GLY A 45 -1.01 -11.87 13.79
C GLY A 45 -0.49 -10.63 14.54
N VAL A 46 -0.38 -9.48 13.86
CA VAL A 46 0.08 -8.21 14.46
C VAL A 46 -0.89 -7.69 15.51
N LEU A 47 -2.18 -7.99 15.40
CA LEU A 47 -3.20 -7.54 16.35
C LEU A 47 -3.11 -8.24 17.72
N LYS A 48 -2.35 -9.35 17.81
CA LYS A 48 -2.07 -10.01 19.09
C LYS A 48 -1.02 -9.22 19.87
N GLU A 49 -1.10 -9.23 21.20
CA GLU A 49 -0.21 -8.46 22.08
C GLU A 49 1.28 -8.69 21.77
N GLU A 50 1.68 -9.95 21.59
CA GLU A 50 3.05 -10.32 21.21
C GLU A 50 3.48 -9.73 19.85
N GLY A 51 2.60 -9.78 18.86
CA GLY A 51 2.86 -9.25 17.51
C GLY A 51 2.96 -7.72 17.50
N LEU A 52 2.14 -7.05 18.31
CA LEU A 52 2.18 -5.59 18.46
C LEU A 52 3.46 -5.13 19.14
N LEU A 53 3.90 -5.81 20.20
CA LEU A 53 5.15 -5.50 20.89
C LEU A 53 6.36 -5.65 19.94
N HIS A 54 6.38 -6.72 19.15
CA HIS A 54 7.44 -6.95 18.17
C HIS A 54 7.44 -5.89 17.06
N PHE A 55 6.26 -5.50 16.56
CA PHE A 55 6.13 -4.38 15.62
C PHE A 55 6.67 -3.08 16.22
N GLN A 56 6.33 -2.76 17.46
CA GLN A 56 6.78 -1.54 18.14
C GLN A 56 8.30 -1.51 18.34
N GLU A 57 8.93 -2.65 18.59
CA GLU A 57 10.39 -2.75 18.68
C GLU A 57 11.08 -2.42 17.35
N HIS A 58 10.66 -3.07 16.26
CA HIS A 58 11.17 -2.74 14.92
C HIS A 58 10.94 -1.26 14.56
N TRP A 59 9.76 -0.74 14.87
CA TRP A 59 9.41 0.66 14.63
C TRP A 59 10.30 1.63 15.41
N ALA A 60 10.58 1.35 16.69
CA ALA A 60 11.46 2.16 17.53
C ALA A 60 12.91 2.18 17.00
N ASN A 61 13.35 1.11 16.35
CA ASN A 61 14.66 1.00 15.71
C ASN A 61 14.71 1.59 14.29
N GLY A 62 13.57 2.05 13.74
CA GLY A 62 13.49 2.52 12.35
C GLY A 62 13.63 1.39 11.32
N GLU A 63 13.37 0.15 11.72
CA GLU A 63 13.49 -1.03 10.87
C GLU A 63 12.18 -1.25 10.07
N PRO A 64 12.27 -1.52 8.75
CA PRO A 64 11.08 -1.72 7.94
C PRO A 64 10.40 -3.06 8.25
N VAL A 65 9.06 -3.05 8.29
CA VAL A 65 8.21 -4.22 8.53
C VAL A 65 7.24 -4.43 7.37
N ILE A 66 6.99 -5.68 7.00
CA ILE A 66 6.01 -6.06 5.95
C ILE A 66 4.83 -6.80 6.59
N VAL A 67 3.67 -6.16 6.72
CA VAL A 67 2.46 -6.84 7.18
C VAL A 67 1.74 -7.48 5.99
N ARG A 68 1.64 -8.81 5.96
CA ARG A 68 1.01 -9.59 4.89
C ARG A 68 -0.49 -9.74 5.10
N ASN A 69 -1.20 -10.10 4.03
CA ASN A 69 -2.63 -10.43 4.06
C ASN A 69 -3.50 -9.31 4.65
N ALA A 70 -3.22 -8.04 4.32
CA ALA A 70 -4.00 -6.91 4.83
C ALA A 70 -5.50 -7.01 4.44
N LEU A 71 -5.78 -7.54 3.24
CA LEU A 71 -7.14 -7.69 2.70
C LEU A 71 -8.03 -8.62 3.52
N ASP A 72 -7.45 -9.57 4.27
CA ASP A 72 -8.21 -10.50 5.11
C ASP A 72 -8.97 -9.77 6.25
N ASN A 73 -8.54 -8.55 6.61
CA ASN A 73 -9.22 -7.72 7.61
C ASN A 73 -10.32 -6.82 7.01
N THR A 74 -10.47 -6.81 5.69
CA THR A 74 -11.45 -5.98 4.99
C THR A 74 -12.37 -6.82 4.11
N PRO A 75 -13.07 -7.84 4.67
CA PRO A 75 -13.98 -8.66 3.89
C PRO A 75 -15.11 -7.78 3.32
N GLY A 76 -15.35 -7.91 2.01
CA GLY A 76 -16.39 -7.15 1.32
C GLY A 76 -15.92 -5.86 0.65
N LEU A 77 -14.68 -5.40 0.88
CA LEU A 77 -14.07 -4.35 0.06
C LEU A 77 -13.52 -4.95 -1.25
N SER A 78 -13.76 -4.26 -2.36
CA SER A 78 -13.17 -4.60 -3.65
C SER A 78 -12.27 -3.47 -4.13
N TRP A 79 -11.04 -3.85 -4.47
CA TRP A 79 -10.02 -2.97 -5.06
C TRP A 79 -9.89 -3.21 -6.56
N GLU A 80 -10.90 -3.82 -7.20
CA GLU A 80 -10.90 -4.01 -8.64
C GLU A 80 -10.99 -2.65 -9.36
N PRO A 81 -10.22 -2.42 -10.45
CA PRO A 81 -10.11 -1.12 -11.11
C PRO A 81 -11.45 -0.46 -11.46
N MET A 82 -12.38 -1.24 -12.02
CA MET A 82 -13.69 -0.70 -12.39
C MET A 82 -14.60 -0.47 -11.19
N VAL A 83 -14.42 -1.21 -10.09
CA VAL A 83 -15.14 -0.94 -8.84
C VAL A 83 -14.64 0.37 -8.22
N MET A 84 -13.32 0.56 -8.17
CA MET A 84 -12.71 1.81 -7.73
C MET A 84 -13.17 3.00 -8.58
N TRP A 85 -13.15 2.88 -9.91
CA TRP A 85 -13.63 3.92 -10.81
C TRP A 85 -15.08 4.32 -10.52
N ARG A 86 -15.99 3.34 -10.37
CA ARG A 86 -17.40 3.60 -10.06
C ARG A 86 -17.56 4.30 -8.72
N ALA A 87 -16.95 3.77 -7.66
CA ALA A 87 -17.02 4.36 -6.33
C ALA A 87 -16.57 5.84 -6.35
N LEU A 88 -15.49 6.13 -7.08
CA LEU A 88 -14.91 7.47 -7.11
C LEU A 88 -15.63 8.44 -8.06
N CYS A 89 -16.29 7.96 -9.12
CA CYS A 89 -16.84 8.84 -10.17
C CYS A 89 -18.38 8.90 -10.20
N GLU A 90 -19.09 7.87 -9.70
CA GLU A 90 -20.55 7.80 -9.73
C GLU A 90 -21.20 8.43 -8.48
N ASN A 91 -20.48 8.51 -7.35
CA ASN A 91 -21.03 9.01 -6.08
C ASN A 91 -20.96 10.53 -5.91
N VAL A 92 -20.45 11.26 -6.91
CA VAL A 92 -20.13 12.69 -6.80
C VAL A 92 -21.16 13.51 -7.56
N ASN A 93 -21.70 14.55 -6.94
CA ASN A 93 -22.74 15.42 -7.52
C ASN A 93 -22.43 15.82 -8.97
N SER A 94 -23.46 16.08 -9.79
CA SER A 94 -23.36 16.27 -11.25
C SER A 94 -22.31 17.31 -11.72
N THR A 95 -21.99 18.31 -10.90
CA THR A 95 -20.93 19.31 -11.16
C THR A 95 -19.51 18.84 -10.83
N ALA A 96 -19.35 17.87 -9.92
CA ALA A 96 -18.07 17.27 -9.56
C ALA A 96 -17.76 16.00 -10.38
N SER A 97 -18.81 15.27 -10.79
CA SER A 97 -18.70 14.17 -11.77
C SER A 97 -18.07 14.61 -13.10
N SER A 98 -18.39 15.82 -13.57
CA SER A 98 -17.76 16.39 -14.76
C SER A 98 -16.27 16.71 -14.56
N GLN A 99 -15.87 17.14 -13.36
CA GLN A 99 -14.46 17.37 -12.99
C GLN A 99 -13.67 16.06 -12.85
N MET A 100 -14.32 14.96 -12.49
CA MET A 100 -13.69 13.62 -12.40
C MET A 100 -13.71 12.83 -13.71
N SER A 101 -14.19 13.42 -14.80
CA SER A 101 -14.16 12.78 -16.13
C SER A 101 -12.75 12.68 -16.72
N GLN A 102 -11.85 13.57 -16.31
CA GLN A 102 -10.44 13.59 -16.70
C GLN A 102 -9.54 13.69 -15.47
N VAL A 103 -8.39 13.04 -15.54
CA VAL A 103 -7.38 13.03 -14.49
C VAL A 103 -6.01 13.32 -15.09
N LYS A 104 -5.19 14.00 -14.29
CA LYS A 104 -3.78 14.23 -14.56
C LYS A 104 -2.99 13.02 -14.10
N ALA A 105 -2.46 12.26 -15.06
CA ALA A 105 -1.58 11.13 -14.81
C ALA A 105 -0.13 11.51 -15.12
N ILE A 106 0.80 10.84 -14.45
CA ILE A 106 2.23 10.94 -14.75
C ILE A 106 2.57 9.81 -15.70
N ASP A 107 3.08 10.16 -16.88
CA ASP A 107 3.80 9.21 -17.72
C ASP A 107 5.16 8.95 -17.07
N CYS A 108 5.36 7.73 -16.57
CA CYS A 108 6.57 7.36 -15.84
C CYS A 108 7.80 7.22 -16.74
N LEU A 109 7.62 7.00 -18.05
CA LEU A 109 8.70 6.86 -19.01
C LEU A 109 9.14 8.23 -19.54
N ALA A 110 8.18 9.10 -19.86
CA ALA A 110 8.44 10.46 -20.32
C ALA A 110 8.67 11.45 -19.16
N ASN A 111 8.33 11.07 -17.93
CA ASN A 111 8.37 11.89 -16.72
C ASN A 111 7.63 13.24 -16.91
N CYS A 112 6.45 13.18 -17.53
CA CYS A 112 5.60 14.34 -17.76
C CYS A 112 4.16 14.07 -17.32
N GLU A 113 3.40 15.14 -17.13
CA GLU A 113 1.97 15.06 -16.84
C GLU A 113 1.17 14.99 -18.15
N VAL A 114 0.22 14.06 -18.20
CA VAL A 114 -0.72 13.88 -19.31
C VAL A 114 -2.15 13.86 -18.78
N GLU A 115 -3.07 14.40 -19.56
CA GLU A 115 -4.50 14.35 -19.24
C GLU A 115 -5.14 13.14 -19.90
N ILE A 116 -5.86 12.34 -19.12
CA ILE A 116 -6.52 11.12 -19.60
C ILE A 116 -7.92 11.03 -19.01
N ASN A 117 -8.87 10.50 -19.79
CA ASN A 117 -10.18 10.17 -19.26
C ASN A 117 -10.06 9.12 -18.15
N THR A 118 -10.69 9.37 -17.01
CA THR A 118 -10.55 8.53 -15.82
C THR A 118 -10.97 7.09 -16.06
N ARG A 119 -12.06 6.87 -16.80
CA ARG A 119 -12.50 5.51 -17.17
C ARG A 119 -11.47 4.83 -18.07
N HIS A 120 -10.90 5.54 -19.05
CA HIS A 120 -9.83 4.99 -19.90
C HIS A 120 -8.56 4.64 -19.11
N PHE A 121 -8.24 5.39 -18.06
CA PHE A 121 -7.15 5.04 -17.14
C PHE A 121 -7.40 3.70 -16.46
N PHE A 122 -8.57 3.55 -15.82
CA PHE A 122 -8.94 2.31 -15.09
C PHE A 122 -9.14 1.10 -16.02
N GLU A 123 -9.74 1.28 -17.20
CA GLU A 123 -9.80 0.21 -18.20
C GLU A 123 -8.41 -0.19 -18.70
N GLY A 124 -7.52 0.79 -18.85
CA GLY A 124 -6.13 0.60 -19.25
C GLY A 124 -5.32 -0.20 -18.23
N TYR A 125 -5.59 -0.05 -16.93
CA TYR A 125 -4.96 -0.86 -15.89
C TYR A 125 -5.21 -2.36 -16.09
N SER A 126 -6.44 -2.74 -16.44
CA SER A 126 -6.81 -4.14 -16.67
C SER A 126 -6.40 -4.67 -18.04
N LYS A 127 -6.52 -3.85 -19.08
CA LYS A 127 -6.33 -4.28 -20.48
C LYS A 127 -4.90 -4.05 -21.01
N GLY A 128 -4.12 -3.22 -20.33
CA GLY A 128 -2.86 -2.68 -20.85
C GLY A 128 -3.09 -1.52 -21.83
N ARG A 129 -2.03 -0.72 -22.05
CA ARG A 129 -1.98 0.43 -22.96
C ARG A 129 -0.61 0.51 -23.61
N THR A 130 -0.54 1.04 -24.83
CA THR A 130 0.71 1.26 -25.54
C THR A 130 0.69 2.60 -26.26
N TYR A 131 1.87 3.20 -26.45
CA TYR A 131 2.05 4.29 -27.39
C TYR A 131 1.89 3.79 -28.84
N GLU A 132 1.91 4.72 -29.80
CA GLU A 132 1.87 4.39 -31.24
C GLU A 132 3.03 3.49 -31.70
N ASN A 133 4.17 3.57 -31.02
CA ASN A 133 5.34 2.74 -31.29
C ASN A 133 5.28 1.37 -30.58
N PHE A 134 4.13 0.99 -30.03
CA PHE A 134 3.87 -0.27 -29.30
C PHE A 134 4.62 -0.44 -27.99
N TRP A 135 5.37 0.56 -27.52
CA TRP A 135 5.92 0.52 -26.16
C TRP A 135 4.80 0.62 -25.13
N PRO A 136 4.90 -0.10 -24.00
CA PRO A 136 3.90 -0.03 -22.94
C PRO A 136 3.86 1.37 -22.34
N GLU A 137 2.65 1.91 -22.21
CA GLU A 137 2.42 3.18 -21.54
C GLU A 137 2.35 2.95 -20.03
N MET A 138 3.15 3.70 -19.26
CA MET A 138 3.24 3.55 -17.81
C MET A 138 2.68 4.78 -17.12
N LEU A 139 1.35 4.83 -16.99
CA LEU A 139 0.66 5.93 -16.32
C LEU A 139 0.50 5.69 -14.82
N LYS A 140 0.70 6.74 -14.04
CA LYS A 140 0.48 6.76 -12.59
C LYS A 140 -0.45 7.90 -12.22
N LEU A 141 -1.52 7.60 -11.50
CA LEU A 141 -2.27 8.63 -10.77
C LEU A 141 -1.51 8.97 -9.49
N LYS A 142 -1.33 10.27 -9.24
CA LYS A 142 -0.67 10.77 -8.04
C LYS A 142 -1.66 11.63 -7.26
N ASP A 143 -1.71 11.44 -5.95
CA ASP A 143 -2.53 12.24 -5.03
C ASP A 143 -4.02 12.27 -5.44
N TRP A 144 -4.53 11.15 -5.98
CA TRP A 144 -5.90 11.01 -6.47
C TRP A 144 -6.63 9.84 -5.77
N PRO A 145 -7.85 10.05 -5.26
CA PRO A 145 -8.52 11.35 -5.11
C PRO A 145 -7.74 12.27 -4.14
N PRO A 146 -7.90 13.61 -4.21
CA PRO A 146 -7.25 14.53 -3.30
C PRO A 146 -7.51 14.17 -1.83
N SER A 147 -6.46 14.16 -1.01
CA SER A 147 -6.49 13.61 0.35
C SER A 147 -7.49 14.31 1.28
N ASP A 148 -7.77 15.59 1.04
CA ASP A 148 -8.75 16.39 1.78
C ASP A 148 -10.20 15.96 1.54
N LYS A 149 -10.45 15.10 0.53
CA LYS A 149 -11.79 14.66 0.13
C LYS A 149 -11.97 13.15 0.20
N PHE A 150 -10.99 12.40 0.70
CA PHE A 150 -11.07 10.93 0.70
C PHE A 150 -12.20 10.41 1.60
N GLU A 151 -12.40 11.02 2.77
CA GLU A 151 -13.45 10.64 3.74
C GLU A 151 -14.87 11.06 3.28
N ASP A 152 -14.97 11.95 2.29
CA ASP A 152 -16.23 12.50 1.79
C ASP A 152 -16.79 11.74 0.57
N LEU A 153 -16.12 10.67 0.12
CA LEU A 153 -16.45 9.87 -1.07
C LEU A 153 -17.40 8.71 -0.79
#